data_AF-A0A8I6WPY1-F1
#
_entry.id   AF-A0A8I6WPY1-F1
#
_cell.length_a   1.000
_cell.length_b   1.000
_cell.length_c   1.000
_cell.angle_alpha   90.00
_cell.angle_beta   90.00
_cell.angle_gamma   90.00
#
_symmetry.space_group_name_H-M   'P 1'
#
loop_
_entity.id
_entity.type
_entity.pdbx_description
1 polymer ?
#
loop_
_entity_poly.entity_id
_entity_poly.type
_entity_poly.pdbx_seq_one_letter_code
_entity_poly.pdbx_strand_id
1 'polypeptide(L)'
;MASSTCSDDKVDPLVQKHAPAGIPEALTTTKKKKKKVLIAVPEYDVRSVLAYKDEPVDLEVPDYLIRENPKQAAVMFMIKANLAMYNEHTKARMLEEQRDFKHQLKTKGRVTYELEVDEDDPRFKDECTTSSAGAGRRRHRPGVMKKQDGQIKRLN
;
A
#
# COMPACT_ATOMS: atom_id res chain seq x y z
N MET A 1 47.28 -39.30 -17.13
CA MET A 1 48.04 -38.31 -17.93
C MET A 1 47.07 -37.27 -18.46
N ALA A 2 47.45 -36.00 -18.39
CA ALA A 2 46.64 -34.83 -18.71
C ALA A 2 46.75 -34.41 -20.19
N SER A 3 45.69 -33.83 -20.76
CA SER A 3 45.64 -32.73 -21.77
C SER A 3 44.16 -32.57 -22.22
N SER A 4 43.48 -31.43 -22.03
CA SER A 4 43.61 -30.12 -22.72
C SER A 4 43.06 -30.14 -24.14
N THR A 5 41.92 -29.47 -24.42
CA THR A 5 41.86 -28.11 -25.00
C THR A 5 40.40 -27.65 -25.23
N CYS A 6 40.19 -26.33 -25.11
CA CYS A 6 38.99 -25.57 -25.45
C CYS A 6 39.02 -25.12 -26.92
N SER A 7 37.87 -24.91 -27.56
CA SER A 7 37.62 -24.02 -28.73
C SER A 7 36.09 -23.90 -28.90
N ASP A 8 35.42 -22.76 -28.66
CA ASP A 8 35.32 -21.53 -29.47
C ASP A 8 34.92 -21.77 -30.94
N ASP A 9 33.62 -21.81 -31.21
CA ASP A 9 33.08 -21.63 -32.56
C ASP A 9 32.48 -20.21 -32.70
N LYS A 10 33.25 -19.38 -33.40
CA LYS A 10 32.84 -18.10 -33.96
C LYS A 10 32.11 -18.35 -35.28
N VAL A 11 30.95 -17.70 -35.46
CA VAL A 11 30.36 -17.48 -36.79
C VAL A 11 30.07 -15.98 -36.94
N ASP A 12 30.89 -15.34 -37.78
CA ASP A 12 30.54 -14.17 -38.60
C ASP A 12 30.55 -14.69 -40.06
N PRO A 13 29.83 -14.12 -41.07
CA PRO A 13 29.67 -12.67 -41.26
C PRO A 13 28.35 -12.21 -41.95
N LEU A 14 28.11 -10.90 -41.99
CA LEU A 14 28.13 -10.09 -43.23
C LEU A 14 27.18 -8.88 -43.13
N VAL A 15 27.83 -7.72 -43.13
CA VAL A 15 27.29 -6.37 -43.30
C VAL A 15 26.48 -6.25 -44.58
N GLN A 16 25.30 -5.62 -44.51
CA GLN A 16 24.94 -4.59 -45.51
C GLN A 16 23.97 -3.55 -44.93
N LYS A 17 24.50 -2.32 -44.90
CA LYS A 17 23.87 -1.04 -44.56
C LYS A 17 22.58 -0.83 -45.35
N HIS A 18 21.56 -0.23 -44.72
CA HIS A 18 20.92 0.99 -45.21
C HIS A 18 19.99 1.55 -44.12
N ALA A 19 20.39 2.67 -43.52
CA ALA A 19 19.44 3.59 -42.89
C ALA A 19 18.69 4.35 -44.00
N PRO A 20 17.46 4.84 -43.73
CA PRO A 20 17.41 6.21 -43.23
C PRO A 20 16.38 6.45 -42.11
N ALA A 21 16.76 7.37 -41.22
CA ALA A 21 15.92 8.32 -40.49
C ALA A 21 14.55 7.82 -39.99
N GLY A 22 14.54 7.34 -38.74
CA GLY A 22 13.37 7.31 -37.88
C GLY A 22 13.82 7.58 -36.45
N ILE A 23 13.60 8.80 -35.99
CA ILE A 23 13.64 9.35 -34.62
C ILE A 23 14.01 8.31 -33.54
N PRO A 24 15.10 8.50 -32.76
CA PRO A 24 15.18 7.82 -31.48
C PRO A 24 14.10 8.44 -30.60
N GLU A 25 12.92 7.81 -30.51
CA GLU A 25 12.07 7.98 -29.34
C GLU A 25 12.87 7.38 -28.19
N ALA A 26 13.79 8.19 -27.67
CA ALA A 26 14.23 8.07 -26.30
C ALA A 26 12.93 8.10 -25.48
N LEU A 27 12.50 6.92 -25.04
CA LEU A 27 11.62 6.75 -23.90
C LEU A 27 12.35 7.41 -22.73
N THR A 28 12.25 8.72 -22.68
CA THR A 28 12.55 9.52 -21.50
C THR A 28 11.51 9.09 -20.50
N THR A 29 11.84 8.08 -19.72
CA THR A 29 11.11 7.74 -18.51
C THR A 29 11.35 8.88 -17.53
N THR A 30 10.68 9.99 -17.79
CA THR A 30 10.55 11.08 -16.85
C THR A 30 9.92 10.46 -15.62
N LYS A 31 10.72 10.33 -14.55
CA LYS A 31 10.26 9.81 -13.27
C LYS A 31 9.08 10.67 -12.85
N LYS A 32 7.87 10.10 -12.92
CA LYS A 32 6.66 10.78 -12.48
C LYS A 32 6.84 11.09 -11.00
N LYS A 33 6.53 12.33 -10.64
CA LYS A 33 6.55 12.74 -9.25
C LYS A 33 5.47 11.96 -8.50
N LYS A 34 5.81 11.52 -7.28
CA LYS A 34 4.91 10.77 -6.41
C LYS A 34 4.50 11.66 -5.23
N LYS A 35 3.23 11.54 -4.83
CA LYS A 35 2.69 12.14 -3.61
C LYS A 35 2.19 11.04 -2.67
N LYS A 36 2.18 11.32 -1.36
CA LYS A 36 1.59 10.43 -0.35
C LYS A 36 0.15 10.86 -0.08
N VAL A 37 -0.78 9.92 -0.14
CA VAL A 37 -2.20 10.11 0.15
C VAL A 37 -2.60 9.25 1.33
N LEU A 38 -3.41 9.78 2.24
CA LEU A 38 -4.02 9.03 3.34
C LEU A 38 -5.38 8.49 2.92
N ILE A 39 -5.53 7.17 2.90
CA ILE A 39 -6.76 6.49 2.51
C ILE A 39 -7.39 5.87 3.75
N ALA A 40 -8.71 6.05 3.91
CA ALA A 40 -9.46 5.42 4.98
C ALA A 40 -9.63 3.92 4.72
N VAL A 41 -9.36 3.11 5.75
CA VAL A 41 -9.62 1.66 5.69
C VAL A 41 -11.14 1.43 5.79
N PRO A 42 -11.73 0.58 4.95
CA PRO A 42 -13.14 0.22 5.04
C PRO A 42 -13.53 -0.32 6.42
N GLU A 43 -14.72 0.03 6.91
CA GLU A 43 -15.17 -0.37 8.25
C GLU A 43 -15.25 -1.89 8.44
N TYR A 44 -15.55 -2.64 7.37
CA TYR A 44 -15.54 -4.10 7.40
C TYR A 44 -14.16 -4.66 7.73
N ASP A 45 -13.11 -4.12 7.11
CA ASP A 45 -11.73 -4.57 7.32
C ASP A 45 -11.25 -4.19 8.72
N VAL A 46 -11.59 -2.96 9.17
CA VAL A 46 -11.30 -2.51 10.54
C VAL A 46 -11.93 -3.46 11.56
N ARG A 47 -13.20 -3.83 11.38
CA ARG A 47 -13.87 -4.79 12.27
C ARG A 47 -13.20 -6.17 12.24
N SER A 48 -12.78 -6.62 11.06
CA SER A 48 -12.14 -7.94 10.89
C SER A 48 -10.80 -8.01 11.64
N VAL A 49 -9.96 -6.98 11.50
CA VAL A 49 -8.68 -6.87 12.24
C VAL A 49 -8.93 -6.77 13.75
N LEU A 50 -9.91 -5.97 14.16
CA LEU A 50 -10.24 -5.82 15.58
C LEU A 50 -10.83 -7.08 16.21
N ALA A 51 -11.54 -7.89 15.43
CA ALA A 51 -12.12 -9.16 15.86
C ALA A 51 -11.10 -10.30 15.92
N TYR A 52 -9.86 -10.11 15.44
CA TYR A 52 -8.81 -11.11 15.52
C TYR A 52 -8.60 -11.57 16.97
N LYS A 53 -8.58 -12.89 17.14
CA LYS A 53 -8.28 -13.57 18.40
C LYS A 53 -7.17 -14.59 18.14
N ASP A 54 -6.20 -14.60 19.05
CA ASP A 54 -5.12 -15.57 19.07
C ASP A 54 -5.60 -16.85 19.76
N GLU A 55 -6.49 -17.57 19.08
CA GLU A 55 -7.02 -18.86 19.53
C GLU A 55 -6.42 -19.99 18.67
N PRO A 56 -5.98 -21.09 19.28
CA PRO A 56 -5.54 -22.24 18.51
C PRO A 56 -6.72 -22.80 17.72
N VAL A 57 -6.51 -23.02 16.41
CA VAL A 57 -7.52 -23.68 15.58
C VAL A 57 -7.46 -25.17 15.88
N ASP A 58 -8.43 -25.66 16.64
CA ASP A 58 -8.56 -27.08 16.95
C ASP A 58 -9.33 -27.80 15.82
N LEU A 59 -8.62 -28.02 14.70
CA LEU A 59 -9.15 -28.83 13.61
C LEU A 59 -8.80 -30.29 13.86
N GLU A 60 -9.72 -31.08 14.38
CA GLU A 60 -9.53 -32.53 14.50
C GLU A 60 -9.82 -33.23 13.17
N VAL A 61 -9.04 -34.28 12.85
CA VAL A 61 -9.32 -35.18 11.73
C VAL A 61 -10.05 -36.39 12.31
N PRO A 62 -11.34 -36.61 11.98
CA PRO A 62 -12.10 -37.73 12.52
C PRO A 62 -11.47 -39.09 12.20
N ASP A 63 -11.41 -39.97 13.19
CA ASP A 63 -10.78 -41.30 13.06
C ASP A 63 -11.40 -42.17 11.96
N TYR A 64 -12.71 -42.04 11.71
CA TYR A 64 -13.38 -42.80 10.65
C TYR A 64 -12.86 -42.40 9.26
N LEU A 65 -12.49 -41.14 9.04
CA LEU A 65 -11.88 -40.68 7.78
C LEU A 65 -10.50 -41.28 7.55
N ILE A 66 -9.74 -41.52 8.62
CA ILE A 66 -8.42 -42.17 8.53
C ILE A 66 -8.58 -43.62 8.04
N ARG A 67 -9.62 -44.31 8.51
CA ARG A 67 -9.89 -45.72 8.17
C ARG A 67 -10.54 -45.88 6.80
N GLU A 68 -11.56 -45.09 6.50
CA GLU A 68 -12.35 -45.23 5.27
C GLU A 68 -11.69 -44.55 4.07
N ASN A 69 -11.05 -43.40 4.27
CA ASN A 69 -10.51 -42.56 3.19
C ASN A 69 -9.16 -41.93 3.58
N PRO A 70 -8.08 -42.73 3.70
CA PRO A 70 -6.79 -42.26 4.20
C PRO A 70 -6.18 -41.12 3.36
N LYS A 71 -6.47 -41.09 2.05
CA LYS A 71 -6.05 -39.98 1.16
C LYS A 71 -6.69 -38.65 1.57
N GLN A 72 -7.97 -38.67 1.92
CA GLN A 72 -8.68 -37.46 2.35
C GLN A 72 -8.22 -37.02 3.74
N ALA A 73 -7.98 -37.96 4.65
CA ALA A 73 -7.38 -37.66 5.95
C ALA A 73 -6.00 -37.00 5.80
N ALA A 74 -5.13 -37.50 4.91
CA ALA A 74 -3.83 -36.90 4.63
C ALA A 74 -3.93 -35.44 4.14
N VAL A 75 -4.91 -35.14 3.28
CA VAL A 75 -5.18 -33.76 2.83
C VAL A 75 -5.59 -32.87 4.00
N MET A 76 -6.46 -33.36 4.89
CA MET A 76 -6.87 -32.61 6.08
C MET A 76 -5.69 -32.33 7.03
N PHE A 77 -4.79 -33.30 7.21
CA PHE A 77 -3.57 -33.08 7.98
C PHE A 77 -2.65 -32.02 7.33
N MET A 78 -2.51 -32.03 6.01
CA MET A 78 -1.75 -30.98 5.30
C MET A 78 -2.39 -29.59 5.47
N ILE A 79 -3.71 -29.48 5.38
CA ILE A 79 -4.43 -28.22 5.61
C ILE A 79 -4.20 -27.73 7.05
N LYS A 80 -4.29 -28.63 8.04
CA LYS A 80 -4.03 -28.28 9.45
C LYS A 80 -2.60 -27.76 9.65
N ALA A 81 -1.61 -28.42 9.07
CA ALA A 81 -0.21 -27.99 9.14
C ALA A 81 0.01 -26.62 8.48
N ASN A 82 -0.56 -26.41 7.29
CA ASN A 82 -0.48 -25.13 6.58
C ASN A 82 -1.14 -24.00 7.38
N LEU A 83 -2.29 -24.26 7.99
CA LEU A 83 -2.99 -23.28 8.81
C LEU A 83 -2.20 -22.92 10.08
N ALA A 84 -1.56 -23.91 10.72
CA ALA A 84 -0.70 -23.67 11.88
C ALA A 84 0.49 -22.75 11.50
N MET A 85 1.19 -23.06 10.39
CA MET A 85 2.28 -22.20 9.91
C MET A 85 1.80 -20.80 9.55
N TYR A 86 0.66 -20.69 8.86
CA TYR A 86 0.09 -19.38 8.51
C TYR A 86 -0.24 -18.55 9.76
N ASN A 87 -0.84 -19.17 10.78
CA ASN A 87 -1.17 -18.49 12.03
C ASN A 87 0.09 -18.00 12.73
N GLU A 88 1.14 -18.82 12.82
CA GLU A 88 2.41 -18.40 13.43
C GLU A 88 3.06 -17.23 12.70
N HIS A 89 3.07 -17.25 11.37
CA HIS A 89 3.67 -16.17 10.57
C HIS A 89 2.87 -14.86 10.61
N THR A 90 1.55 -14.94 10.75
CA THR A 90 0.69 -13.75 10.69
C THR A 90 0.35 -13.17 12.06
N LYS A 91 0.44 -13.96 13.13
CA LYS A 91 0.07 -13.58 14.50
C LYS A 91 0.69 -12.26 14.95
N ALA A 92 2.01 -12.13 14.86
CA ALA A 92 2.71 -10.93 15.33
C ALA A 92 2.21 -9.67 14.60
N ARG A 93 2.08 -9.77 13.27
CA ARG A 93 1.58 -8.69 12.42
C ARG A 93 0.13 -8.34 12.74
N MET A 94 -0.75 -9.32 12.90
CA MET A 94 -2.17 -9.07 13.22
C MET A 94 -2.34 -8.39 14.57
N LEU A 95 -1.56 -8.77 15.58
CA LEU A 95 -1.59 -8.13 16.90
C LEU A 95 -1.06 -6.69 16.86
N GLU A 96 -0.04 -6.42 16.04
CA GLU A 96 0.46 -5.06 15.81
C GLU A 96 -0.58 -4.20 15.10
N GLU A 97 -1.15 -4.68 13.99
CA GLU A 97 -2.23 -3.98 13.26
C GLU A 97 -3.43 -3.71 14.18
N GLN A 98 -3.80 -4.65 15.05
CA GLN A 98 -4.89 -4.47 16.00
C GLN A 98 -4.59 -3.35 17.02
N ARG A 99 -3.34 -3.21 17.48
CA ARG A 99 -2.92 -2.13 18.39
C ARG A 99 -2.97 -0.79 17.67
N ASP A 100 -2.44 -0.73 16.45
CA ASP A 100 -2.42 0.48 15.63
C ASP A 100 -3.82 0.96 15.29
N PHE A 101 -4.72 0.04 14.89
CA PHE A 101 -6.11 0.38 14.58
C PHE A 101 -6.82 0.94 15.81
N LYS A 102 -6.64 0.34 16.98
CA LYS A 102 -7.19 0.86 18.25
C LYS A 102 -6.66 2.26 18.56
N HIS A 103 -5.36 2.50 18.35
CA HIS A 103 -4.76 3.80 18.58
C HIS A 103 -5.29 4.86 17.61
N GLN A 104 -5.37 4.55 16.31
CA GLN A 104 -5.89 5.45 15.29
C GLN A 104 -7.37 5.78 15.51
N LEU A 105 -8.19 4.78 15.86
CA LEU A 105 -9.59 5.00 16.20
C LEU A 105 -9.75 5.92 17.41
N LYS A 106 -8.92 5.75 18.44
CA LYS A 106 -8.95 6.61 19.63
C LYS A 106 -8.51 8.05 19.35
N THR A 107 -7.53 8.25 18.47
CA THR A 107 -6.92 9.55 18.21
C THR A 107 -7.60 10.34 17.09
N LYS A 108 -7.95 9.66 15.99
CA LYS A 108 -8.48 10.26 14.76
C LYS A 108 -9.95 9.92 14.50
N GLY A 109 -10.53 8.97 15.24
CA GLY A 109 -11.89 8.46 14.99
C GLY A 109 -12.02 7.55 13.76
N ARG A 110 -10.92 7.30 13.03
CA ARG A 110 -10.88 6.48 11.81
C ARG A 110 -9.50 5.85 11.63
N VAL A 111 -9.44 4.74 10.90
CA VAL A 111 -8.19 4.08 10.52
C VAL A 111 -7.80 4.49 9.10
N THR A 112 -6.53 4.83 8.90
CA THR A 112 -6.00 5.25 7.61
C THR A 112 -4.66 4.58 7.30
N TYR A 113 -4.36 4.38 6.02
CA TYR A 113 -3.04 3.98 5.54
C TYR A 113 -2.49 4.99 4.54
N GLU A 114 -1.16 5.05 4.42
CA GLU A 114 -0.46 5.89 3.44
C GLU A 114 -0.28 5.11 2.13
N LEU A 115 -0.66 5.73 1.02
CA LEU A 115 -0.41 5.22 -0.33
C LEU A 115 0.40 6.25 -1.11
N GLU A 116 1.53 5.82 -1.68
CA GLU A 116 2.27 6.61 -2.66
C GLU A 116 1.62 6.47 -4.04
N VAL A 117 1.21 7.59 -4.60
CA VAL A 117 0.51 7.66 -5.89
C VAL A 117 1.19 8.69 -6.77
N ASP A 118 1.16 8.48 -8.09
CA ASP A 118 1.61 9.49 -9.05
C ASP A 118 0.81 10.79 -8.86
N GLU A 119 1.48 11.94 -8.97
CA GLU A 119 0.85 13.26 -8.79
C GLU A 119 -0.38 13.46 -9.70
N ASP A 120 -0.33 12.91 -10.91
CA ASP A 120 -1.36 13.06 -11.95
C ASP A 120 -2.46 12.00 -11.91
N ASP A 121 -2.48 11.09 -10.93
CA ASP A 121 -3.49 10.01 -10.86
C ASP A 121 -4.90 10.61 -10.73
N PRO A 122 -5.78 10.38 -11.73
CA PRO A 122 -7.11 10.98 -11.78
C PRO A 122 -8.02 10.57 -10.61
N ARG A 123 -7.77 9.43 -9.96
CA ARG A 123 -8.55 8.96 -8.79
C ARG A 123 -8.29 9.77 -7.53
N PHE A 124 -7.14 10.44 -7.47
CA PHE A 124 -6.69 11.25 -6.35
C PHE A 124 -6.36 12.68 -6.78
N LYS A 125 -6.93 13.12 -7.91
CA LYS A 125 -6.96 14.54 -8.27
C LYS A 125 -7.78 15.24 -7.21
N ASP A 126 -7.19 16.28 -6.65
CA ASP A 126 -7.82 17.10 -5.64
C ASP A 126 -9.18 17.62 -6.16
N GLU A 127 -10.28 17.11 -5.63
CA GLU A 127 -11.52 17.91 -5.51
C GLU A 127 -11.33 19.09 -4.51
N CYS A 128 -10.08 19.36 -4.11
CA CYS A 128 -9.65 20.43 -3.22
C CYS A 128 -9.51 21.79 -3.94
N THR A 129 -10.46 22.13 -4.80
CA THR A 129 -10.73 23.53 -5.18
C THR A 129 -12.11 24.02 -4.70
N THR A 130 -12.72 23.33 -3.72
CA THR A 130 -13.95 23.79 -3.06
C THR A 130 -13.83 23.98 -1.54
N SER A 131 -12.62 24.08 -0.99
CA SER A 131 -12.38 24.49 0.40
C SER A 131 -12.10 26.00 0.57
N SER A 132 -12.72 26.85 -0.28
CA SER A 132 -12.90 28.28 0.04
C SER A 132 -14.14 28.54 0.92
N ALA A 133 -14.90 27.50 1.26
CA ALA A 133 -16.05 27.59 2.15
C ALA A 133 -15.59 27.70 3.61
N GLY A 134 -15.38 28.93 4.07
CA GLY A 134 -15.29 29.24 5.49
C GLY A 134 -13.95 29.79 5.94
N ALA A 135 -13.36 30.74 5.21
CA ALA A 135 -12.56 31.76 5.86
C ALA A 135 -13.46 32.45 6.89
N GLY A 136 -13.49 31.91 8.11
CA GLY A 136 -14.33 32.39 9.20
C GLY A 136 -14.15 33.89 9.30
N ARG A 137 -15.19 34.63 8.93
CA ARG A 137 -15.21 36.09 8.94
C ARG A 137 -15.03 36.49 10.41
N ARG A 138 -13.77 36.68 10.82
CA ARG A 138 -13.43 37.08 12.19
C ARG A 138 -14.26 38.34 12.47
N ARG A 139 -15.18 38.23 13.42
CA ARG A 139 -16.01 39.36 13.84
C ARG A 139 -15.07 40.50 14.18
N HIS A 140 -15.31 41.67 13.59
CA HIS A 140 -14.56 42.87 13.88
C HIS A 140 -14.60 43.12 15.39
N ARG A 141 -13.43 43.14 16.03
CA ARG A 141 -13.30 43.51 17.44
C ARG A 141 -13.01 45.01 17.47
N PRO A 142 -13.90 45.84 18.05
CA PRO A 142 -13.62 47.27 18.18
C PRO A 142 -12.30 47.46 18.94
N GLY A 143 -11.40 48.27 18.37
CA GLY A 143 -10.06 48.55 18.94
C GLY A 143 -8.88 47.80 18.31
N VAL A 144 -9.10 46.87 17.38
CA VAL A 144 -7.98 46.18 16.69
C VAL A 144 -7.48 47.03 15.51
N MET A 145 -6.38 47.75 15.72
CA MET A 145 -5.67 48.46 14.65
C MET A 145 -4.84 47.48 13.83
N LYS A 146 -5.24 47.20 12.59
CA LYS A 146 -4.35 46.58 11.59
C LYS A 146 -3.51 47.66 10.93
N LYS A 147 -2.18 47.48 10.95
CA LYS A 147 -1.28 48.28 10.11
C LYS A 147 -1.19 47.60 8.75
N GLN A 148 -1.80 48.20 7.74
CA GLN A 148 -1.44 47.96 6.34
C GLN A 148 -0.66 49.19 5.88
N ASP A 149 0.56 48.95 5.39
CA ASP A 149 1.39 49.92 4.67
C ASP A 149 1.50 51.30 5.33
N GLY A 150 1.80 51.31 6.63
CA GLY A 150 2.14 52.53 7.37
C GLY A 150 0.98 53.47 7.68
N GLN A 151 -0.25 53.17 7.26
CA GLN A 151 -1.44 53.97 7.62
C GLN A 151 -2.32 53.24 8.63
N ILE A 152 -2.56 53.91 9.76
CA ILE A 152 -3.53 53.48 10.76
C ILE A 152 -4.90 54.00 10.32
N LYS A 153 -5.78 53.14 9.83
CA LYS A 153 -7.20 53.47 9.65
C LYS A 153 -8.00 52.86 10.80
N ARG A 154 -8.81 53.69 11.48
CA ARG A 154 -9.85 53.22 12.40
C ARG A 154 -10.96 52.61 11.53
N LEU A 155 -11.25 51.32 11.73
CA LEU A 155 -12.47 50.72 11.21
C LEU A 155 -13.61 51.16 12.14
N ASN A 156 -14.57 51.91 11.60
CA ASN A 156 -15.86 52.17 12.24
C ASN A 156 -16.82 51.01 11.95
#